data_AF-A0A699IJ61-F1
#
_entry.id   AF-A0A699IJ61-F1
#
_cell.length_a   1.000
_cell.length_b   1.000
_cell.length_c   1.000
_cell.angle_alpha   90.00
_cell.angle_beta   90.00
_cell.angle_gamma   90.00
#
_symmetry.space_group_name_H-M   'P 1'
#
loop_
_entity.id
_entity.type
_entity.pdbx_description
1 polymer ?
#
loop_
_entity_poly.entity_id
_entity_poly.type
_entity_poly.pdbx_seq_one_letter_code
_entity_poly.pdbx_strand_id
1 'polypeptide(L)'
;MVGSPGSIYQPGWGVTNNCHLDTSTVCQDVVDHIVPPRYFLELRHLPNDNFLSQYNITLAQQVAMGTLLRLRFEQESKLLKKAVAQVAQRDQRIEAREKHIKNLEALLEADADMKVATEAKNVELVFADVVSAGITKGMSEGLKHEIEHGKAKVYLAAIEAYDPEADTKYVAALHALKDLKYPLVDQLEKLKDAPIYMIMASLFLESDSRKDAL
;
A
#
# COMPACT_ATOMS: atom_id res chain seq x y z
N MET A 1 -63.85 -17.42 60.83
CA MET A 1 -63.45 -16.43 59.80
C MET A 1 -61.94 -16.48 59.67
N VAL A 2 -61.43 -17.03 58.57
CA VAL A 2 -60.00 -17.11 58.25
C VAL A 2 -59.68 -15.91 57.34
N GLY A 3 -58.82 -15.00 57.80
CA GLY A 3 -58.41 -13.81 57.03
C GLY A 3 -57.39 -14.17 55.95
N SER A 4 -57.56 -13.60 54.74
CA SER A 4 -56.65 -13.80 53.61
C SER A 4 -55.24 -13.27 53.89
N PRO A 5 -54.17 -13.92 53.40
CA PRO A 5 -52.81 -13.39 53.50
C PRO A 5 -52.69 -12.14 52.62
N GLY A 6 -52.19 -11.05 53.20
CA GLY A 6 -52.00 -9.78 52.50
C GLY A 6 -51.16 -9.92 51.23
N SER A 7 -51.59 -9.23 50.17
CA SER A 7 -50.87 -9.19 48.90
C SER A 7 -49.45 -8.64 49.10
N ILE A 8 -48.46 -9.44 48.73
CA ILE A 8 -47.06 -9.01 48.67
C ILE A 8 -46.95 -7.97 47.55
N TYR A 9 -46.55 -6.75 47.89
CA TYR A 9 -46.28 -5.70 46.91
C TYR A 9 -45.17 -6.16 45.95
N GLN A 10 -45.50 -6.28 44.66
CA GLN A 10 -44.52 -6.50 43.59
C GLN A 10 -44.12 -5.13 43.00
N PRO A 11 -42.86 -4.69 43.15
CA PRO A 11 -42.40 -3.46 42.53
C PRO A 11 -42.33 -3.65 41.01
N GLY A 12 -43.10 -2.87 40.25
CA GLY A 12 -43.12 -2.86 38.78
C GLY A 12 -41.91 -2.16 38.14
N TRP A 13 -40.73 -2.26 38.73
CA TRP A 13 -39.50 -1.71 38.15
C TRP A 13 -38.95 -2.69 37.11
N GLY A 14 -39.55 -2.71 35.93
CA GLY A 14 -38.94 -3.28 34.74
C GLY A 14 -37.80 -2.40 34.24
N VAL A 15 -36.69 -2.32 34.98
CA VAL A 15 -35.43 -1.72 34.50
C VAL A 15 -34.43 -2.85 34.30
N THR A 16 -34.57 -3.57 33.20
CA THR A 16 -33.47 -4.39 32.69
C THR A 16 -32.48 -3.44 32.04
N ASN A 17 -31.53 -2.92 32.83
CA ASN A 17 -30.43 -2.13 32.30
C ASN A 17 -29.52 -3.06 31.47
N ASN A 18 -29.81 -3.20 30.18
CA ASN A 18 -28.93 -3.80 29.18
C ASN A 18 -27.77 -2.86 28.80
N CYS A 19 -27.35 -1.97 29.71
CA CYS A 19 -26.24 -1.05 29.52
C CYS A 19 -24.97 -1.75 29.99
N HIS A 20 -24.18 -2.28 29.07
CA HIS A 20 -22.86 -2.82 29.36
C HIS A 20 -21.94 -1.64 29.73
N LEU A 21 -21.64 -1.47 31.02
CA LEU A 21 -20.69 -0.48 31.51
C LEU A 21 -19.27 -1.05 31.32
N ASP A 22 -18.68 -0.83 30.16
CA ASP A 22 -17.41 -1.46 29.72
C ASP A 22 -16.13 -0.91 30.40
N THR A 23 -16.24 0.04 31.32
CA THR A 23 -15.09 0.61 32.02
C THR A 23 -15.12 0.25 33.50
N SER A 24 -14.15 -0.57 33.91
CA SER A 24 -13.98 -1.04 35.30
C SER A 24 -14.03 0.10 36.33
N THR A 25 -13.53 1.29 35.99
CA THR A 25 -13.54 2.48 36.84
C THR A 25 -14.94 3.08 37.03
N VAL A 26 -15.79 3.08 36.00
CA VAL A 26 -17.17 3.59 36.09
C VAL A 26 -18.05 2.61 36.87
N CYS A 27 -17.81 1.31 36.73
CA CYS A 27 -18.45 0.29 37.55
C CYS A 27 -18.08 0.45 39.03
N GLN A 28 -16.81 0.71 39.34
CA GLN A 28 -16.36 0.88 40.72
C GLN A 28 -17.00 2.11 41.39
N ASP A 29 -16.95 3.28 40.73
CA ASP A 29 -17.51 4.54 41.26
C ASP A 29 -19.04 4.46 41.49
N VAL A 30 -19.77 3.80 40.58
CA VAL A 30 -21.22 3.57 40.73
C VAL A 30 -21.49 2.57 41.86
N VAL A 31 -20.75 1.46 41.94
CA VAL A 31 -20.95 0.43 42.97
C VAL A 31 -20.58 0.93 44.36
N ASP A 32 -19.54 1.74 44.48
CA ASP A 32 -19.08 2.33 45.75
C ASP A 32 -20.02 3.43 46.27
N HIS A 33 -20.96 3.91 45.43
CA HIS A 33 -21.90 4.99 45.76
C HIS A 33 -23.37 4.58 45.65
N ILE A 34 -23.66 3.33 45.24
CA ILE A 34 -24.98 2.74 45.42
C ILE A 34 -25.15 2.40 46.90
N VAL A 35 -26.34 2.72 47.40
CA VAL A 35 -26.79 2.40 48.75
C VAL A 35 -26.52 0.92 49.06
N PRO A 36 -25.63 0.62 50.02
CA PRO A 36 -25.30 -0.76 50.36
C PRO A 36 -26.55 -1.53 50.77
N PRO A 37 -26.66 -2.84 50.49
CA PRO A 37 -27.80 -3.66 50.92
C PRO A 37 -28.11 -3.56 52.43
N ARG A 38 -27.12 -3.18 53.26
CA ARG A 38 -27.25 -2.94 54.70
C ARG A 38 -27.89 -1.60 55.07
N TYR A 39 -27.88 -0.60 54.19
CA TYR A 39 -28.46 0.72 54.46
C TYR A 39 -29.97 0.64 54.74
N PHE A 40 -30.69 -0.18 53.98
CA PHE A 40 -32.11 -0.41 54.22
C PHE A 40 -32.40 -1.22 55.50
N LEU A 41 -31.40 -1.84 56.12
CA LEU A 41 -31.52 -2.44 57.45
C LEU A 41 -31.26 -1.39 58.55
N GLU A 42 -30.28 -0.51 58.35
CA GLU A 42 -29.95 0.60 59.26
C GLU A 42 -31.09 1.63 59.38
N LEU A 43 -31.83 1.85 58.29
CA LEU A 43 -32.97 2.77 58.27
C LEU A 43 -34.20 2.27 59.07
N ARG A 44 -34.38 0.95 59.26
CA ARG A 44 -35.63 0.36 59.82
C ARG A 44 -35.88 0.69 61.29
N HIS A 45 -34.85 1.13 62.00
CA HIS A 45 -34.89 1.40 63.43
C HIS A 45 -34.94 2.91 63.74
N LEU A 46 -34.93 3.77 62.71
CA LEU A 46 -35.04 5.21 62.88
C LEU A 46 -36.51 5.63 63.09
N PRO A 47 -36.77 6.63 63.96
CA PRO A 47 -38.06 7.32 64.01
C PRO A 47 -38.43 7.88 62.62
N ASN A 48 -39.73 7.92 62.29
CA ASN A 48 -40.22 8.27 60.95
C ASN A 48 -39.62 9.56 60.36
N ASP A 49 -39.49 10.62 61.16
CA ASP A 49 -38.97 11.90 60.67
C ASP A 49 -37.49 11.81 60.27
N ASN A 50 -36.69 11.06 61.05
CA ASN A 50 -35.28 10.79 60.73
C ASN A 50 -35.12 9.83 59.56
N PHE A 51 -35.99 8.81 59.46
CA PHE A 51 -36.03 7.88 58.31
C PHE A 51 -36.26 8.64 57.00
N LEU A 52 -37.31 9.47 56.95
CA LEU A 52 -37.68 10.23 55.74
C LEU A 52 -36.59 11.22 55.36
N SER A 53 -35.99 11.90 56.34
CA SER A 53 -34.88 12.82 56.11
C SER A 53 -33.68 12.12 55.46
N GLN A 54 -33.22 11.01 56.06
CA GLN A 54 -32.04 10.27 55.58
C GLN A 54 -32.29 9.62 54.21
N TYR A 55 -33.48 9.04 54.01
CA TYR A 55 -33.88 8.46 52.73
C TYR A 55 -33.92 9.51 51.62
N ASN A 56 -34.51 10.68 51.87
CA ASN A 56 -34.62 11.75 50.87
C ASN A 56 -33.24 12.33 50.50
N ILE A 57 -32.33 12.48 51.47
CA ILE A 57 -30.95 12.94 51.22
C ILE A 57 -30.24 11.97 50.28
N THR A 58 -30.31 10.67 50.57
CA THR A 58 -29.66 9.65 49.75
C THR A 58 -30.28 9.51 48.37
N LEU A 59 -31.61 9.60 48.27
CA LEU A 59 -32.31 9.61 46.99
C LEU A 59 -31.87 10.83 46.15
N ALA A 60 -31.78 12.01 46.75
CA ALA A 60 -31.31 13.22 46.07
C ALA A 60 -29.86 13.06 45.58
N GLN A 61 -28.98 12.45 46.37
CA GLN A 61 -27.60 12.14 45.96
C GLN A 61 -27.57 11.17 44.78
N GLN A 62 -28.35 10.09 44.81
CA GLN A 62 -28.43 9.13 43.71
C GLN A 62 -28.95 9.76 42.42
N VAL A 63 -29.98 10.61 42.51
CA VAL A 63 -30.51 11.33 41.35
C VAL A 63 -29.49 12.31 40.80
N ALA A 64 -28.77 13.05 41.65
CA ALA A 64 -27.72 13.97 41.22
C ALA A 64 -26.58 13.22 40.51
N MET A 65 -26.13 12.09 41.03
CA MET A 65 -25.08 11.28 40.40
C MET A 65 -25.54 10.68 39.07
N GLY A 66 -26.77 10.11 39.03
CA GLY A 66 -27.34 9.55 37.81
C GLY A 66 -27.49 10.58 36.69
N THR A 67 -27.87 11.82 37.02
CA THR A 67 -27.95 12.91 36.03
C THR A 67 -26.57 13.32 35.50
N LEU A 68 -25.55 13.33 36.36
CA LEU A 68 -24.17 13.64 35.96
C LEU A 68 -23.58 12.57 35.03
N LEU A 69 -23.78 11.29 35.34
CA LEU A 69 -23.38 10.18 34.47
C LEU A 69 -24.11 10.25 33.12
N ARG A 70 -25.43 10.48 33.13
CA ARG A 70 -26.21 10.64 31.89
C ARG A 70 -25.67 11.77 31.01
N LEU A 71 -25.35 12.93 31.60
CA LEU A 71 -24.82 14.07 30.87
C LEU A 71 -23.46 13.74 30.22
N ARG A 72 -22.57 13.06 30.96
CA ARG A 72 -21.27 12.61 30.43
C ARG A 72 -21.45 11.66 29.24
N PHE A 73 -22.28 10.63 29.39
CA PHE A 73 -22.57 9.69 28.31
C PHE A 73 -23.14 10.38 27.06
N GLU A 74 -24.02 11.37 27.24
CA GLU A 74 -24.58 12.11 26.11
C GLU A 74 -23.50 12.92 25.36
N GLN A 75 -22.55 13.51 26.09
CA GLN A 75 -21.42 14.23 25.49
C GLN A 75 -20.46 13.28 24.76
N GLU A 76 -20.09 12.16 25.38
CA GLU A 76 -19.22 11.15 24.77
C GLU A 76 -19.86 10.53 23.52
N SER A 77 -21.16 10.25 23.56
CA SER A 77 -21.91 9.79 22.39
C SER A 77 -21.90 10.80 21.23
N LYS A 78 -22.02 12.10 21.54
CA LYS A 78 -21.90 13.16 20.52
C LYS A 78 -20.50 13.21 19.91
N LEU A 79 -19.45 13.04 20.70
CA LEU A 79 -18.07 12.98 20.20
C LEU A 79 -17.83 11.73 19.35
N LEU A 80 -18.32 10.58 19.80
CA LEU A 80 -18.20 9.32 19.06
C LEU A 80 -18.87 9.41 17.69
N LYS A 81 -20.08 9.99 17.61
CA LYS A 81 -20.76 10.22 16.32
C LYS A 81 -19.92 11.09 15.37
N LYS A 82 -19.27 12.13 15.89
CA LYS A 82 -18.36 12.97 15.09
C LYS A 82 -17.12 12.19 14.63
N ALA A 83 -16.52 11.39 15.51
CA ALA A 83 -15.36 10.58 15.17
C ALA A 83 -15.70 9.53 14.10
N VAL A 84 -16.82 8.82 14.22
CA VAL A 84 -17.30 7.84 13.23
C VAL A 84 -17.52 8.50 11.87
N ALA A 85 -18.13 9.69 11.82
CA ALA A 85 -18.31 10.42 10.56
C ALA A 85 -16.98 10.82 9.91
N GLN A 86 -15.98 11.23 10.71
CA GLN A 86 -14.64 11.55 10.20
C GLN A 86 -13.90 10.32 9.68
N VAL A 87 -14.05 9.17 10.32
CA VAL A 87 -13.47 7.90 9.86
C VAL A 87 -14.08 7.51 8.51
N ALA A 88 -15.41 7.52 8.39
CA ALA A 88 -16.08 7.23 7.12
C ALA A 88 -15.62 8.16 5.97
N GLN A 89 -15.41 9.45 6.26
CA GLN A 89 -14.87 10.38 5.27
C GLN A 89 -13.42 10.07 4.89
N ARG A 90 -12.59 9.64 5.85
CA ARG A 90 -11.21 9.23 5.59
C ARG A 90 -11.16 7.95 4.75
N ASP A 91 -12.04 7.00 5.01
CA ASP A 91 -12.10 5.73 4.26
C ASP A 91 -12.39 5.99 2.78
N GLN A 92 -13.35 6.87 2.47
CA GLN A 92 -13.63 7.28 1.09
C GLN A 92 -12.41 7.94 0.41
N ARG A 93 -11.64 8.75 1.16
CA ARG A 93 -10.40 9.35 0.64
C ARG A 93 -9.30 8.32 0.41
N ILE A 94 -9.23 7.28 1.25
CA ILE A 94 -8.28 6.19 1.09
C ILE A 94 -8.64 5.39 -0.16
N GLU A 95 -9.90 5.00 -0.33
CA GLU A 95 -10.38 4.28 -1.51
C GLU A 95 -10.09 5.05 -2.81
N ALA A 96 -10.36 6.36 -2.83
CA ALA A 96 -10.04 7.21 -3.98
C ALA A 96 -8.53 7.25 -4.30
N ARG A 97 -7.67 7.28 -3.26
CA ARG A 97 -6.22 7.25 -3.41
C ARG A 97 -5.72 5.88 -3.87
N GLU A 98 -6.28 4.79 -3.36
CA GLU A 98 -5.95 3.42 -3.81
C GLU A 98 -6.24 3.24 -5.29
N LYS A 99 -7.39 3.75 -5.77
CA LYS A 99 -7.69 3.74 -7.21
C LYS A 99 -6.68 4.55 -8.02
N HIS A 100 -6.27 5.71 -7.52
CA HIS A 100 -5.26 6.53 -8.19
C HIS A 100 -3.89 5.84 -8.24
N ILE A 101 -3.49 5.16 -7.16
CA ILE A 101 -2.24 4.38 -7.10
C ILE A 101 -2.27 3.26 -8.13
N LYS A 102 -3.35 2.46 -8.19
CA LYS A 102 -3.50 1.40 -9.20
C LYS A 102 -3.39 1.92 -10.63
N ASN A 103 -3.95 3.09 -10.91
CA ASN A 103 -3.83 3.72 -12.22
C ASN A 103 -2.39 4.16 -12.53
N LEU A 104 -1.68 4.71 -11.55
CA LEU A 104 -0.28 5.10 -11.71
C LEU A 104 0.64 3.88 -11.90
N GLU A 105 0.40 2.80 -11.17
CA GLU A 105 1.13 1.54 -11.33
C GLU A 105 0.99 0.99 -12.76
N ALA A 106 -0.24 0.98 -13.29
CA ALA A 106 -0.47 0.55 -14.67
C ALA A 106 0.22 1.45 -15.71
N LEU A 107 0.29 2.77 -15.47
CA LEU A 107 1.01 3.70 -16.33
C LEU A 107 2.53 3.49 -16.28
N LEU A 108 3.08 3.22 -15.10
CA LEU A 108 4.51 2.95 -14.93
C LEU A 108 4.93 1.65 -15.61
N GLU A 109 4.11 0.60 -15.52
CA GLU A 109 4.37 -0.67 -16.21
C GLU A 109 4.40 -0.46 -17.73
N ALA A 110 3.40 0.24 -18.28
CA ALA A 110 3.33 0.53 -19.71
C ALA A 110 4.52 1.40 -20.19
N ASP A 111 4.99 2.36 -19.38
CA ASP A 111 6.16 3.18 -19.70
C ASP A 111 7.45 2.35 -19.69
N ALA A 112 7.59 1.43 -18.73
CA ALA A 112 8.72 0.51 -18.67
C ALA A 112 8.76 -0.42 -19.91
N ASP A 113 7.63 -1.00 -20.29
CA ASP A 113 7.50 -1.83 -21.49
C ASP A 113 7.85 -1.06 -22.76
N MET A 114 7.34 0.16 -22.91
CA MET A 114 7.64 1.02 -24.05
C MET A 114 9.12 1.40 -24.11
N LYS A 115 9.73 1.69 -22.97
CA LYS A 115 11.15 2.00 -22.89
C LYS A 115 12.02 0.80 -23.30
N VAL A 116 11.71 -0.40 -22.83
CA VAL A 116 12.43 -1.62 -23.23
C VAL A 116 12.27 -1.86 -24.74
N ALA A 117 11.06 -1.70 -25.27
CA ALA A 117 10.79 -1.87 -26.70
C ALA A 117 11.53 -0.84 -27.57
N THR A 118 11.63 0.41 -27.12
CA THR A 118 12.38 1.47 -27.85
C THR A 118 13.89 1.24 -27.77
N GLU A 119 14.42 0.84 -26.62
CA GLU A 119 15.83 0.47 -26.48
C GLU A 119 16.20 -0.73 -27.38
N ALA A 120 15.35 -1.77 -27.43
CA ALA A 120 15.55 -2.92 -28.31
C ALA A 120 15.58 -2.54 -29.80
N LYS A 121 14.66 -1.66 -30.24
CA LYS A 121 14.64 -1.15 -31.63
C LYS A 121 15.90 -0.32 -31.96
N ASN A 122 16.37 0.48 -31.01
CA ASN A 122 17.61 1.25 -31.21
C ASN A 122 18.82 0.31 -31.37
N VAL A 123 18.92 -0.76 -30.59
CA VAL A 123 19.97 -1.79 -30.75
C VAL A 123 19.89 -2.44 -32.13
N GLU A 124 18.69 -2.81 -32.58
CA GLU A 124 18.48 -3.44 -33.88
C GLU A 124 18.90 -2.51 -35.04
N LEU A 125 18.54 -1.23 -34.98
CA LEU A 125 18.93 -0.23 -35.99
C LEU A 125 20.45 -0.02 -36.04
N VAL A 126 21.09 0.21 -34.89
CA VAL A 126 22.54 0.44 -34.84
C VAL A 126 23.31 -0.80 -35.31
N PHE A 127 22.82 -2.00 -34.99
CA PHE A 127 23.40 -3.25 -35.50
C PHE A 127 23.24 -3.37 -37.03
N ALA A 128 22.06 -3.07 -37.56
CA ALA A 128 21.81 -3.09 -39.00
C ALA A 128 22.72 -2.11 -39.77
N ASP A 129 22.98 -0.93 -39.20
CA ASP A 129 23.90 0.06 -39.76
C ASP A 129 25.35 -0.45 -39.79
N VAL A 130 25.81 -1.10 -38.72
CA VAL A 130 27.15 -1.72 -38.65
C VAL A 130 27.30 -2.83 -39.68
N VAL A 131 26.30 -3.71 -39.82
CA VAL A 131 26.33 -4.81 -40.80
C VAL A 131 26.38 -4.24 -42.22
N SER A 132 25.53 -3.26 -42.52
CA SER A 132 25.46 -2.63 -43.84
C SER A 132 26.77 -1.93 -44.20
N ALA A 133 27.33 -1.13 -43.28
CA ALA A 133 28.62 -0.46 -43.47
C ALA A 133 29.78 -1.46 -43.61
N GLY A 134 29.74 -2.58 -42.89
CA GLY A 134 30.73 -3.66 -42.98
C GLY A 134 30.73 -4.34 -44.34
N ILE A 135 29.55 -4.58 -44.93
CA ILE A 135 29.42 -5.11 -46.28
C ILE A 135 30.02 -4.12 -47.30
N THR A 136 29.65 -2.84 -47.22
CA THR A 136 30.18 -1.79 -48.12
C THR A 136 31.70 -1.67 -48.01
N LYS A 137 32.25 -1.76 -46.79
CA LYS A 137 33.69 -1.78 -46.55
C LYS A 137 34.35 -3.00 -47.20
N GLY A 138 33.84 -4.21 -46.94
CA GLY A 138 34.38 -5.44 -47.50
C GLY A 138 34.37 -5.45 -49.03
N MET A 139 33.29 -4.93 -49.65
CA MET A 139 33.21 -4.75 -51.10
C MET A 139 34.29 -3.78 -51.61
N SER A 140 34.47 -2.64 -50.95
CA SER A 140 35.45 -1.62 -51.35
C SER A 140 36.90 -2.09 -51.20
N GLU A 141 37.20 -2.85 -50.13
CA GLU A 141 38.51 -3.48 -49.91
C GLU A 141 38.80 -4.58 -50.93
N GLY A 142 37.80 -5.42 -51.24
CA GLY A 142 37.90 -6.45 -52.27
C GLY A 142 38.22 -5.88 -53.66
N LEU A 143 37.49 -4.85 -54.07
CA LEU A 143 37.73 -4.14 -55.34
C LEU A 143 39.12 -3.51 -55.39
N LYS A 144 39.54 -2.87 -54.29
CA LYS A 144 40.89 -2.28 -54.19
C LYS A 144 41.97 -3.36 -54.39
N HIS A 145 41.85 -4.50 -53.72
CA HIS A 145 42.83 -5.58 -53.81
C HIS A 145 42.88 -6.21 -55.22
N GLU A 146 41.74 -6.40 -55.87
CA GLU A 146 41.65 -6.96 -57.23
C GLU A 146 42.35 -6.06 -58.27
N ILE A 147 42.15 -4.74 -58.19
CA ILE A 147 42.81 -3.78 -59.11
C ILE A 147 44.33 -3.73 -58.86
N GLU A 148 44.75 -3.73 -57.58
CA GLU A 148 46.17 -3.76 -57.20
C GLU A 148 46.87 -5.03 -57.71
N HIS A 149 46.20 -6.19 -57.65
CA HIS A 149 46.74 -7.46 -58.11
C HIS A 149 46.66 -7.66 -59.64
N GLY A 150 45.62 -7.11 -60.28
CA GLY A 150 45.30 -7.32 -61.70
C GLY A 150 46.10 -6.51 -62.73
N LYS A 151 46.96 -5.56 -62.31
CA LYS A 151 47.70 -4.62 -63.20
C LYS A 151 46.81 -3.80 -64.16
N ALA A 152 45.51 -3.69 -63.90
CA ALA A 152 44.61 -2.87 -64.69
C ALA A 152 44.84 -1.38 -64.35
N LYS A 153 45.12 -0.54 -65.36
CA LYS A 153 45.24 0.93 -65.21
C LYS A 153 43.88 1.63 -65.02
N VAL A 154 42.96 1.00 -64.29
CA VAL A 154 41.64 1.58 -64.01
C VAL A 154 41.74 2.35 -62.70
N TYR A 155 41.34 3.62 -62.72
CA TYR A 155 41.28 4.43 -61.50
C TYR A 155 40.16 3.88 -60.61
N LEU A 156 40.50 3.47 -59.39
CA LEU A 156 39.57 2.91 -58.40
C LEU A 156 38.34 3.81 -58.16
N ALA A 157 38.55 5.14 -58.15
CA ALA A 157 37.48 6.14 -58.00
C ALA A 157 36.50 6.22 -59.19
N ALA A 158 36.80 5.57 -60.33
CA ALA A 158 35.92 5.51 -61.49
C ALA A 158 34.97 4.28 -61.46
N ILE A 159 35.10 3.40 -60.47
CA ILE A 159 34.20 2.25 -60.28
C ILE A 159 32.99 2.71 -59.48
N GLU A 160 31.81 2.64 -60.10
CA GLU A 160 30.54 3.07 -59.49
C GLU A 160 30.23 2.38 -58.15
N ALA A 161 30.69 1.13 -57.97
CA ALA A 161 30.51 0.35 -56.74
C ALA A 161 31.53 0.63 -55.63
N TYR A 162 32.57 1.45 -55.88
CA TYR A 162 33.60 1.76 -54.89
C TYR A 162 33.21 2.99 -54.07
N ASP A 163 33.05 2.82 -52.75
CA ASP A 163 32.85 3.93 -51.81
C ASP A 163 34.17 4.22 -51.07
N PRO A 164 34.87 5.33 -51.39
CA PRO A 164 36.12 5.70 -50.72
C PRO A 164 35.94 5.99 -49.21
N GLU A 165 34.71 6.28 -48.76
CA GLU A 165 34.40 6.57 -47.36
C GLU A 165 33.95 5.33 -46.57
N ALA A 166 33.84 4.16 -47.20
CA ALA A 166 33.28 2.96 -46.59
C ALA A 166 33.96 2.58 -45.26
N ASP A 167 35.28 2.72 -45.17
CA ASP A 167 36.03 2.44 -43.94
C ASP A 167 35.70 3.45 -42.83
N THR A 168 35.62 4.73 -43.16
CA THR A 168 35.24 5.78 -42.20
C THR A 168 33.82 5.60 -41.68
N LYS A 169 32.87 5.24 -42.56
CA LYS A 169 31.47 4.96 -42.21
C LYS A 169 31.36 3.71 -41.32
N TYR A 170 32.14 2.66 -41.62
CA TYR A 170 32.18 1.45 -40.80
C TYR A 170 32.75 1.73 -39.40
N VAL A 171 33.86 2.48 -39.29
CA VAL A 171 34.44 2.87 -38.00
C VAL A 171 33.48 3.74 -37.19
N ALA A 172 32.77 4.68 -37.84
CA ALA A 172 31.76 5.49 -37.18
C ALA A 172 30.58 4.66 -36.66
N ALA A 173 30.08 3.70 -37.44
CA ALA A 173 29.03 2.78 -37.02
C ALA A 173 29.46 1.89 -35.84
N LEU A 174 30.70 1.39 -35.86
CA LEU A 174 31.27 0.63 -34.72
C LEU A 174 31.36 1.48 -33.46
N HIS A 175 31.73 2.75 -33.59
CA HIS A 175 31.77 3.67 -32.44
C HIS A 175 30.36 3.91 -31.88
N ALA A 176 29.36 4.09 -32.75
CA ALA A 176 27.96 4.24 -32.33
C ALA A 176 27.42 2.98 -31.62
N LEU A 177 27.79 1.79 -32.08
CA LEU A 177 27.45 0.52 -31.41
C LEU A 177 28.12 0.39 -30.05
N LYS A 178 29.39 0.81 -29.94
CA LYS A 178 30.14 0.78 -28.68
C LYS A 178 29.58 1.76 -27.65
N ASP A 179 29.13 2.94 -28.09
CA ASP A 179 28.56 3.97 -27.21
C ASP A 179 27.11 3.66 -26.81
N LEU A 180 26.48 2.67 -27.46
CA LEU A 180 25.15 2.22 -27.10
C LEU A 180 25.18 1.63 -25.70
N LYS A 181 24.47 2.27 -24.78
CA LYS A 181 24.33 1.74 -23.42
C LYS A 181 23.49 0.48 -23.47
N TYR A 182 24.01 -0.57 -22.86
CA TYR A 182 23.28 -1.80 -22.62
C TYR A 182 22.93 -1.84 -21.14
N PRO A 183 21.73 -1.39 -20.73
CA PRO A 183 21.39 -1.27 -19.31
C PRO A 183 21.56 -2.59 -18.55
N LEU A 184 21.31 -3.72 -19.23
CA LEU A 184 21.51 -5.07 -18.72
C LEU A 184 22.99 -5.42 -18.51
N VAL A 185 23.88 -5.01 -19.42
CA VAL A 185 25.33 -5.20 -19.29
C VAL A 185 25.89 -4.28 -18.21
N ASP A 186 25.43 -3.02 -18.13
CA ASP A 186 25.81 -2.08 -17.08
C ASP A 186 25.38 -2.58 -15.68
N GLN A 187 24.21 -3.23 -15.58
CA GLN A 187 23.73 -3.87 -14.35
C GLN A 187 24.56 -5.11 -14.00
N LEU A 188 24.84 -5.97 -14.97
CA LEU A 188 25.68 -7.16 -14.79
C LEU A 188 27.11 -6.77 -14.39
N GLU A 189 27.67 -5.71 -14.97
CA GLU A 189 29.01 -5.21 -14.65
C GLU A 189 29.09 -4.73 -13.18
N LYS A 190 28.04 -4.05 -12.69
CA LYS A 190 27.93 -3.65 -11.27
C LYS A 190 27.81 -4.85 -10.33
N LEU A 191 27.37 -6.01 -10.83
CA LEU A 191 27.17 -7.24 -10.07
C LEU A 191 28.24 -8.30 -10.34
N LYS A 192 29.32 -7.97 -11.06
CA LYS A 192 30.35 -8.96 -11.48
C LYS A 192 31.05 -9.68 -10.32
N ASP A 193 31.16 -9.01 -9.17
CA ASP A 193 31.78 -9.53 -7.95
C ASP A 193 30.74 -10.07 -6.94
N ALA A 194 29.44 -10.00 -7.28
CA ALA A 194 28.37 -10.45 -6.41
C ALA A 194 28.22 -11.99 -6.43
N PRO A 195 27.80 -12.60 -5.31
CA PRO A 195 27.50 -14.02 -5.29
C PRO A 195 26.30 -14.34 -6.18
N ILE A 196 26.29 -15.54 -6.77
CA ILE A 196 25.36 -15.93 -7.84
C ILE A 196 23.87 -15.76 -7.47
N TYR A 197 23.51 -15.93 -6.19
CA TYR A 197 22.14 -15.74 -5.72
C TYR A 197 21.68 -14.27 -5.80
N MET A 198 22.57 -13.31 -5.57
CA MET A 198 22.27 -11.87 -5.73
C MET A 198 22.08 -11.51 -7.20
N ILE A 199 22.86 -12.14 -8.09
CA ILE A 199 22.74 -11.93 -9.54
C ILE A 199 21.38 -12.45 -10.03
N MET A 200 21.00 -13.68 -9.64
CA MET A 200 19.71 -14.27 -10.01
C MET A 200 18.52 -13.46 -9.48
N ALA A 201 18.59 -12.99 -8.23
CA ALA A 201 17.54 -12.15 -7.64
C ALA A 201 17.42 -10.77 -8.33
N SER A 202 18.53 -10.19 -8.79
CA SER A 202 18.54 -8.86 -9.43
C SER A 202 18.05 -8.89 -10.87
N LEU A 203 18.20 -10.02 -11.57
CA LEU A 203 17.80 -10.17 -12.98
C LEU A 203 16.34 -10.63 -13.14
N PHE A 204 15.59 -10.82 -12.06
CA PHE A 204 14.21 -11.33 -12.08
C PHE A 204 14.02 -12.47 -13.10
N LEU A 205 14.98 -13.40 -13.16
CA LEU A 205 14.77 -14.66 -13.85
C LEU A 205 13.86 -15.49 -12.96
N GLU A 206 12.57 -15.16 -13.00
CA GLU A 206 11.51 -15.90 -12.36
C GLU A 206 11.55 -17.29 -12.98
N SER A 207 12.21 -18.23 -12.29
CA SER A 207 12.16 -19.63 -12.68
C SER A 207 10.69 -20.00 -12.57
N ASP A 208 10.06 -20.19 -13.73
CA ASP A 208 8.69 -20.68 -13.88
C ASP A 208 8.57 -21.98 -13.11
N SER A 209 8.28 -21.89 -11.80
CA SER A 209 8.07 -23.02 -10.93
C SER A 209 6.67 -23.49 -11.28
N ARG A 210 6.57 -24.18 -12.41
CA ARG A 210 5.42 -25.00 -12.80
C ARG A 210 4.93 -25.68 -11.53
N LYS A 211 3.81 -25.19 -11.01
CA LYS A 211 3.08 -25.83 -9.92
C LYS A 211 2.55 -27.12 -10.51
N ASP A 212 3.31 -28.20 -10.34
CA ASP A 212 2.76 -29.54 -10.50
C ASP A 212 1.69 -29.70 -9.43
N ALA A 213 0.45 -29.69 -9.89
CA ALA A 213 -0.74 -29.93 -9.10
C ALA A 213 -0.70 -31.38 -8.57
N LEU A 214 -0.77 -31.51 -7.25
CA LEU A 214 -1.25 -32.71 -6.54
C LEU A 214 -2.64 -32.42 -6.00
#